data_AF-A0A4P2VAZ8-F1
#
_entry.id   AF-A0A4P2VAZ8-F1
#
_cell.length_a   1.000
_cell.length_b   1.000
_cell.length_c   1.000
_cell.angle_alpha   90.00
_cell.angle_beta   90.00
_cell.angle_gamma   90.00
#
_symmetry.space_group_name_H-M   'P 1'
#
loop_
_entity.id
_entity.type
_entity.pdbx_description
1 polymer ?
#
loop_
_entity_poly.entity_id
_entity_poly.type
_entity_poly.pdbx_seq_one_letter_code
_entity_poly.pdbx_strand_id
1 'polypeptide(L)'
;MHMLKSGARHRLKVDVSLYLHATEDEDKVLDSLDSILGIGRDEVVMDRTSGHHGNPVIIVRATLVDEEAVEVLRELVAHMDDVERERLNRSLKDIIDERGRIYIRLDKQGLVLGKVRIGRKDPVELMVSSGVRKEEPAFRLAEILGAAKGKGEVS
;
A
#
# COMPACT_ATOMS: atom_id res chain seq x y z
N MET A 1 -6.16 -16.77 14.85
CA MET A 1 -4.93 -16.19 15.44
C MET A 1 -3.97 -15.96 14.29
N HIS A 2 -3.94 -14.73 13.76
CA HIS A 2 -3.16 -14.37 12.57
C HIS A 2 -1.67 -14.46 12.94
N MET A 3 -0.97 -15.47 12.43
CA MET A 3 0.46 -15.63 12.66
C MET A 3 1.19 -14.53 11.87
N LEU A 4 2.04 -13.77 12.55
CA LEU A 4 3.09 -13.01 11.87
C LEU A 4 3.88 -14.02 11.02
N LYS A 5 3.83 -13.87 9.69
CA LYS A 5 4.56 -14.69 8.70
C LYS A 5 6.08 -14.47 8.86
N SER A 6 6.65 -14.93 9.97
CA SER A 6 8.01 -14.60 10.43
C SER A 6 8.85 -15.87 10.50
N GLY A 7 9.69 -16.06 9.47
CA GLY A 7 10.71 -17.12 9.41
C GLY A 7 11.26 -17.33 7.99
N ALA A 8 10.46 -17.07 6.95
CA ALA A 8 10.87 -17.20 5.56
C ALA A 8 11.35 -15.86 4.96
N ARG A 9 12.39 -15.90 4.12
CA ARG A 9 12.78 -14.75 3.29
C ARG A 9 11.84 -14.69 2.10
N HIS A 10 10.87 -13.77 2.15
CA HIS A 10 9.93 -13.54 1.04
C HIS A 10 10.60 -12.79 -0.10
N ARG A 11 10.27 -13.16 -1.35
CA ARG A 11 10.79 -12.48 -2.54
C ARG A 11 10.20 -11.08 -2.62
N LEU A 12 8.93 -10.92 -2.28
CA LEU A 12 8.28 -9.61 -2.18
C LEU A 12 7.42 -9.56 -0.91
N LYS A 13 7.38 -8.39 -0.27
CA LYS A 13 6.52 -8.13 0.88
C LYS A 13 5.99 -6.71 0.80
N VAL A 14 4.70 -6.54 1.09
CA VAL A 14 4.05 -5.23 1.23
C VAL A 14 3.52 -5.14 2.65
N ASP A 15 4.08 -4.21 3.43
CA ASP A 15 3.50 -3.84 4.72
C ASP A 15 2.64 -2.58 4.51
N VAL A 16 1.36 -2.68 4.83
CA VAL A 16 0.39 -1.57 4.76
C VAL A 16 0.15 -1.06 6.17
N SER A 17 0.17 0.26 6.36
CA SER A 17 -0.17 0.87 7.64
C SER A 17 -0.86 2.22 7.50
N LEU A 18 -1.76 2.52 8.43
CA LEU A 18 -2.40 3.83 8.57
C LEU A 18 -2.81 4.06 10.03
N TYR A 19 -3.03 5.33 10.36
CA TYR A 19 -3.65 5.74 11.62
C TYR A 19 -5.13 6.02 11.38
N LEU A 20 -5.99 5.48 12.23
CA LEU A 20 -7.41 5.81 12.28
C LEU A 20 -7.65 6.75 13.46
N HIS A 21 -8.12 7.95 13.16
CA HIS A 21 -8.48 8.95 14.16
C HIS A 21 -9.94 8.81 14.60
N ALA A 22 -10.27 9.26 15.81
CA ALA A 22 -11.62 9.18 16.38
C ALA A 22 -12.72 9.87 15.54
N THR A 23 -12.35 10.80 14.66
CA THR A 23 -13.28 11.50 13.75
C THR A 23 -13.53 10.76 12.44
N GLU A 24 -12.81 9.65 12.20
CA GLU A 24 -12.91 8.87 10.97
C GLU A 24 -13.87 7.70 11.14
N ASP A 25 -14.46 7.29 10.03
CA ASP A 25 -15.36 6.15 9.95
C ASP A 25 -14.52 4.90 9.66
N GLU A 26 -14.33 4.06 10.69
CA GLU A 26 -13.53 2.83 10.61
C GLU A 26 -13.96 1.95 9.46
N ASP A 27 -15.26 1.72 9.31
CA ASP A 27 -15.81 0.83 8.30
C ASP A 27 -15.50 1.33 6.89
N LYS A 28 -15.69 2.63 6.63
CA LYS A 28 -15.37 3.21 5.32
C LYS A 28 -13.89 3.10 4.97
N VAL A 29 -13.01 3.28 5.96
CA VAL A 29 -11.57 3.16 5.73
C VAL A 29 -11.20 1.72 5.41
N LEU A 30 -11.69 0.74 6.16
CA LEU A 30 -11.40 -0.68 5.90
C LEU A 30 -12.01 -1.16 4.58
N ASP A 31 -13.26 -0.80 4.30
CA ASP A 31 -13.92 -1.15 3.04
C ASP A 31 -13.19 -0.56 1.83
N SER A 32 -12.56 0.61 2.01
CA SER A 32 -11.72 1.21 0.97
C SER A 32 -10.40 0.45 0.76
N LEU A 33 -9.81 -0.18 1.78
CA LEU A 33 -8.64 -1.04 1.62
C LEU A 33 -9.00 -2.32 0.86
N ASP A 34 -10.14 -2.93 1.18
CA ASP A 34 -10.62 -4.14 0.49
C ASP A 34 -10.93 -3.82 -0.98
N SER A 35 -11.79 -2.84 -1.23
CA SER A 35 -12.24 -2.51 -2.59
C SER A 35 -11.13 -2.04 -3.54
N ILE A 36 -10.06 -1.40 -3.04
CA ILE A 36 -8.99 -0.82 -3.88
C ILE A 36 -7.71 -1.65 -3.87
N LEU A 37 -7.37 -2.30 -2.75
CA LEU A 37 -6.12 -3.03 -2.59
C LEU A 37 -6.33 -4.53 -2.45
N GLY A 38 -7.58 -5.00 -2.35
CA GLY A 38 -7.92 -6.40 -2.09
C GLY A 38 -7.52 -6.86 -0.68
N ILE A 39 -7.40 -5.93 0.28
CA ILE A 39 -6.99 -6.26 1.65
C ILE A 39 -8.23 -6.39 2.54
N GLY A 40 -8.58 -7.63 2.85
CA GLY A 40 -9.73 -7.97 3.66
C GLY A 40 -9.57 -7.58 5.14
N ARG A 41 -10.71 -7.43 5.82
CA ARG A 41 -10.74 -7.11 7.27
C ARG A 41 -10.05 -8.17 8.13
N ASP A 42 -10.03 -9.42 7.69
CA ASP A 42 -9.38 -10.54 8.37
C ASP A 42 -7.85 -10.58 8.19
N GLU A 43 -7.31 -9.85 7.21
CA GLU A 43 -5.87 -9.66 6.97
C GLU A 43 -5.30 -8.48 7.77
N VAL A 44 -6.18 -7.67 8.35
CA VAL A 44 -5.83 -6.48 9.11
C VAL A 44 -5.66 -6.79 10.60
N VAL A 45 -4.59 -6.24 11.18
CA VAL A 45 -4.35 -6.17 12.62
C VAL A 45 -4.59 -4.74 13.09
N MET A 46 -5.34 -4.59 14.19
CA MET A 46 -5.65 -3.30 14.79
C MET A 46 -5.06 -3.17 16.19
N ASP A 47 -4.19 -2.19 16.38
CA ASP A 47 -3.61 -1.85 17.67
C ASP A 47 -4.19 -0.53 18.17
N ARG A 48 -4.94 -0.55 19.28
CA ARG A 48 -5.45 0.67 19.90
C ARG A 48 -4.37 1.31 20.77
N THR A 49 -4.05 2.57 20.51
CA THR A 49 -3.09 3.35 21.29
C THR A 49 -3.65 4.73 21.65
N SER A 50 -3.07 5.37 22.66
CA SER A 50 -3.36 6.75 23.03
C SER A 50 -2.40 7.69 22.31
N GLY A 51 -2.93 8.61 21.49
CA GLY A 51 -2.15 9.64 20.82
C GLY A 51 -1.58 10.70 21.79
N HIS A 52 -0.79 11.65 21.27
CA HIS A 52 -0.08 12.66 22.05
C HIS A 52 -0.98 13.53 22.96
N HIS A 53 -2.27 13.66 22.62
CA HIS A 53 -3.28 14.41 23.37
C HIS A 53 -4.29 13.51 24.13
N GLY A 54 -3.99 12.22 24.31
CA GLY A 54 -4.88 11.27 24.98
C GLY A 54 -6.06 10.77 24.13
N ASN A 55 -6.23 11.27 22.91
CA ASN A 55 -7.24 10.77 21.99
C ASN A 55 -6.89 9.33 21.54
N PRO A 56 -7.86 8.41 21.50
CA PRO A 56 -7.62 7.08 20.96
C PRO A 56 -7.27 7.19 19.47
N VAL A 57 -6.20 6.50 19.08
CA VAL A 57 -5.79 6.30 17.70
C VAL A 57 -5.66 4.80 17.49
N ILE A 58 -6.26 4.28 16.43
CA ILE A 58 -6.09 2.88 16.05
C ILE A 58 -5.01 2.82 14.98
N ILE A 59 -4.01 1.98 15.17
CA ILE A 59 -3.03 1.67 14.14
C ILE A 59 -3.54 0.43 13.42
N VAL A 60 -3.82 0.57 12.13
CA VAL A 60 -4.25 -0.51 11.25
C VAL A 60 -3.05 -0.97 10.46
N ARG A 61 -2.79 -2.28 10.43
CA ARG A 61 -1.65 -2.90 9.75
C ARG A 61 -2.06 -4.14 8.98
N ALA A 62 -1.47 -4.35 7.81
CA ALA A 62 -1.55 -5.62 7.07
C ALA A 62 -0.17 -5.96 6.50
N THR A 63 0.16 -7.24 6.43
CA THR A 63 1.42 -7.72 5.82
C THR A 63 1.12 -8.80 4.81
N LEU A 64 1.34 -8.47 3.54
CA LEU A 64 1.11 -9.35 2.41
C LEU A 64 2.45 -9.81 1.85
N VAL A 65 2.55 -11.08 1.46
CA VAL A 65 3.81 -11.68 1.00
C VAL A 65 3.66 -12.39 -0.34
N ASP A 66 4.72 -12.34 -1.13
CA ASP A 66 4.88 -13.00 -2.42
C ASP A 66 3.70 -12.75 -3.37
N GLU A 67 2.81 -13.71 -3.58
CA GLU A 67 1.68 -13.57 -4.52
C GLU A 67 0.66 -12.51 -4.07
N GLU A 68 0.30 -12.50 -2.78
CA GLU A 68 -0.58 -11.47 -2.18
C GLU A 68 0.03 -10.07 -2.35
N ALA A 69 1.35 -9.95 -2.15
CA ALA A 69 2.07 -8.69 -2.29
C ALA A 69 2.05 -8.18 -3.74
N VAL A 70 2.17 -9.08 -4.71
CA VAL A 70 2.07 -8.72 -6.13
C VAL A 70 0.66 -8.27 -6.47
N GLU A 71 -0.36 -8.95 -5.95
CA GLU A 71 -1.75 -8.61 -6.24
C GLU A 71 -2.16 -7.24 -5.68
N VAL A 72 -1.79 -6.93 -4.44
CA VAL A 72 -1.98 -5.58 -3.86
C VAL A 72 -1.38 -4.49 -4.74
N LEU A 73 -0.17 -4.72 -5.28
CA LEU A 73 0.47 -3.73 -6.16
C LEU A 73 -0.21 -3.62 -7.53
N ARG A 74 -0.75 -4.73 -8.06
CA ARG A 74 -1.52 -4.71 -9.31
C ARG A 74 -2.83 -3.96 -9.15
N GLU A 75 -3.57 -4.26 -8.09
CA GLU A 75 -4.83 -3.57 -7.77
C GLU A 75 -4.59 -2.08 -7.55
N LEU A 76 -3.54 -1.72 -6.81
CA LEU A 76 -3.13 -0.33 -6.64
C LEU A 76 -2.92 0.38 -7.98
N VAL A 77 -2.12 -0.22 -8.88
CA VAL A 77 -1.78 0.38 -10.17
C VAL A 77 -2.99 0.38 -11.13
N ALA A 78 -3.89 -0.61 -11.03
CA ALA A 78 -5.11 -0.68 -11.83
C ALA A 78 -6.09 0.44 -11.47
N HIS A 79 -6.15 0.83 -10.19
CA HIS A 79 -7.02 1.91 -9.70
C HIS A 79 -6.41 3.32 -9.84
N MET A 80 -5.14 3.45 -10.24
CA MET A 80 -4.52 4.74 -10.56
C MET A 80 -4.90 5.22 -11.96
N ASP A 81 -5.21 6.51 -12.08
CA ASP A 81 -5.29 7.17 -13.38
C ASP A 81 -3.91 7.32 -14.03
N ASP A 82 -3.88 7.70 -15.32
CA ASP A 82 -2.62 7.87 -16.06
C ASP A 82 -1.66 8.87 -15.42
N VAL A 83 -2.19 9.93 -14.81
CA VAL A 83 -1.40 10.98 -14.19
C VAL A 83 -0.70 10.45 -12.95
N GLU A 84 -1.41 9.73 -12.08
CA GLU A 84 -0.87 9.14 -10.86
C GLU A 84 0.07 7.96 -11.17
N ARG A 85 -0.23 7.12 -12.17
CA ARG A 85 0.70 6.06 -12.64
C ARG A 85 2.01 6.64 -13.13
N GLU A 86 1.95 7.67 -13.96
CA GLU A 86 3.14 8.31 -14.49
C GLU A 86 3.91 9.08 -13.40
N ARG A 87 3.20 9.69 -12.44
CA ARG A 87 3.80 10.32 -11.26
C ARG A 87 4.56 9.30 -10.41
N LEU A 88 3.96 8.14 -10.13
CA LEU A 88 4.63 7.06 -9.41
C LEU A 88 5.87 6.59 -10.18
N ASN A 89 5.72 6.30 -11.47
CA ASN A 89 6.79 5.82 -12.34
C ASN A 89 8.01 6.77 -12.36
N ARG A 90 7.78 8.08 -12.47
CA ARG A 90 8.86 9.08 -12.43
C ARG A 90 9.53 9.16 -11.06
N SER A 91 8.78 8.97 -9.99
CA SER A 91 9.30 9.05 -8.62
C SER A 91 10.02 7.78 -8.14
N LEU A 92 9.91 6.65 -8.87
CA LEU A 92 10.44 5.35 -8.42
C LEU A 92 11.89 5.41 -7.95
N LYS A 93 12.76 6.13 -8.67
CA LYS A 93 14.18 6.24 -8.31
C LYS A 93 14.43 7.01 -7.02
N ASP A 94 13.51 7.92 -6.66
CA ASP A 94 13.64 8.81 -5.51
C ASP A 94 12.99 8.25 -4.24
N ILE A 95 12.10 7.27 -4.37
CA ILE A 95 11.36 6.65 -3.26
C ILE A 95 11.95 5.32 -2.78
N ILE A 96 13.06 4.89 -3.38
CA ILE A 96 13.83 3.71 -2.97
C ILE A 96 14.86 4.12 -1.91
N ASP A 97 14.84 3.47 -0.75
CA ASP A 97 15.87 3.67 0.27
C ASP A 97 17.14 2.83 0.02
N GLU A 98 18.17 3.04 0.85
CA GLU A 98 19.45 2.30 0.77
C GLU A 98 19.31 0.78 0.87
N ARG A 99 18.20 0.29 1.44
CA ARG A 99 17.89 -1.14 1.63
C ARG A 99 17.03 -1.69 0.50
N GLY A 100 16.69 -0.88 -0.51
CA GLY A 100 15.83 -1.28 -1.62
C GLY A 100 14.33 -1.24 -1.28
N ARG A 101 13.94 -0.61 -0.17
CA ARG A 101 12.52 -0.48 0.20
C ARG A 101 11.88 0.71 -0.49
N ILE A 102 10.64 0.54 -0.91
CA ILE A 102 9.85 1.59 -1.57
C ILE A 102 8.71 1.99 -0.64
N TYR A 103 8.52 3.29 -0.44
CA TYR A 103 7.41 3.82 0.35
C TYR A 103 6.43 4.56 -0.56
N ILE A 104 5.25 3.99 -0.71
CA ILE A 104 4.14 4.62 -1.43
C ILE A 104 3.16 5.12 -0.40
N ARG A 105 2.84 6.41 -0.45
CA ARG A 105 1.90 7.04 0.47
C ARG A 105 0.68 7.51 -0.30
N LEU A 106 -0.48 6.97 0.06
CA LEU A 106 -1.74 7.26 -0.57
C LEU A 106 -2.55 8.24 0.27
N ASP A 107 -3.25 9.16 -0.38
CA ASP A 107 -4.24 10.01 0.25
C ASP A 107 -5.39 9.13 0.78
N LYS A 108 -5.46 8.97 2.10
CA LYS A 108 -6.47 8.15 2.79
C LYS A 108 -7.90 8.63 2.48
N GLN A 109 -8.11 9.94 2.43
CA GLN A 109 -9.45 10.50 2.13
C GLN A 109 -9.80 10.29 0.65
N GLY A 110 -8.81 10.38 -0.24
CA GLY A 110 -8.95 10.00 -1.64
C GLY A 110 -9.35 8.52 -1.80
N LEU A 111 -8.69 7.63 -1.05
CA LEU A 111 -8.93 6.18 -1.07
C LEU A 111 -10.37 5.84 -0.65
N VAL A 112 -10.86 6.45 0.43
CA VAL A 112 -12.27 6.34 0.86
C VAL A 112 -13.26 6.80 -0.23
N LEU A 113 -12.86 7.75 -1.09
CA LEU A 113 -13.66 8.23 -2.20
C LEU A 113 -13.45 7.45 -3.51
N GLY A 114 -12.77 6.31 -3.48
CA GLY A 114 -12.50 5.49 -4.66
C GLY A 114 -11.42 6.05 -5.58
N LYS A 115 -10.56 6.97 -5.09
CA LYS A 115 -9.56 7.67 -5.91
C LYS A 115 -8.16 7.45 -5.36
N VAL A 116 -7.36 6.69 -6.08
CA VAL A 116 -5.95 6.48 -5.73
C VAL A 116 -5.14 7.71 -6.10
N ARG A 117 -4.57 8.39 -5.09
CA ARG A 117 -3.67 9.53 -5.26
C ARG A 117 -2.49 9.43 -4.33
N ILE A 118 -1.31 9.87 -4.78
CA ILE A 118 -0.14 10.02 -3.94
C ILE A 118 -0.35 11.22 -2.99
N GLY A 119 -0.28 10.96 -1.68
CA GLY A 119 -0.54 11.93 -0.61
C GLY A 119 0.42 11.75 0.57
N ARG A 120 0.81 12.85 1.23
CA ARG A 120 1.76 12.82 2.37
C ARG A 120 1.13 13.03 3.73
N LYS A 121 -0.02 13.70 3.78
CA LYS A 121 -0.71 14.07 5.02
C LYS A 121 -1.64 12.93 5.41
N ASP A 122 -1.42 12.35 6.59
CA ASP A 122 -2.23 11.25 7.14
C ASP A 122 -2.51 10.12 6.12
N PRO A 123 -1.46 9.47 5.59
CA PRO A 123 -1.59 8.57 4.45
C PRO A 123 -1.96 7.15 4.86
N VAL A 124 -2.42 6.37 3.87
CA VAL A 124 -2.20 4.92 3.85
C VAL A 124 -0.80 4.69 3.28
N GLU A 125 0.12 4.15 4.09
CA GLU A 125 1.50 3.88 3.69
C GLU A 125 1.67 2.41 3.31
N LEU A 126 2.20 2.16 2.11
CA LEU A 126 2.64 0.85 1.64
C LEU A 126 4.17 0.85 1.59
N MET A 127 4.80 -0.01 2.40
CA MET A 127 6.23 -0.29 2.34
C MET A 127 6.46 -1.59 1.58
N VAL A 128 7.00 -1.48 0.36
CA VAL A 128 7.39 -2.63 -0.47
C VAL A 128 8.84 -2.99 -0.17
N SER A 129 9.10 -4.26 0.11
CA SER A 129 10.42 -4.76 0.48
C SER A 129 10.66 -6.19 -0.03
N SER A 130 11.92 -6.64 0.04
CA SER A 130 12.30 -8.01 -0.28
C SER A 130 13.26 -8.53 0.78
N GLY A 131 13.06 -9.77 1.20
CA GLY A 131 14.01 -10.51 2.04
C GLY A 131 15.13 -11.17 1.23
N VAL A 132 15.02 -11.20 -0.10
CA VAL A 132 15.91 -11.98 -1.00
C VAL A 132 16.88 -11.08 -1.78
N ARG A 133 16.37 -10.05 -2.48
CA ARG A 133 17.18 -9.11 -3.30
C ARG A 133 16.64 -7.70 -3.18
N LYS A 134 17.51 -6.72 -2.91
CA LYS A 134 17.10 -5.31 -2.71
C LYS A 134 16.52 -4.67 -3.98
N GLU A 135 16.81 -5.20 -5.15
CA GLU A 135 16.32 -4.70 -6.44
C GLU A 135 14.90 -5.22 -6.78
N GLU A 136 14.45 -6.30 -6.12
CA GLU A 136 13.19 -6.96 -6.44
C GLU A 136 11.97 -6.03 -6.31
N PRO A 137 11.83 -5.18 -5.26
CA PRO A 137 10.69 -4.27 -5.15
C PRO A 137 10.59 -3.29 -6.33
N ALA A 138 11.71 -2.69 -6.72
CA ALA A 138 11.76 -1.75 -7.83
C ALA A 138 11.47 -2.44 -9.17
N PHE A 139 12.06 -3.62 -9.39
CA PHE A 139 11.82 -4.42 -10.58
C PHE A 139 10.34 -4.78 -10.74
N ARG A 140 9.71 -5.32 -9.69
CA ARG A 140 8.31 -5.73 -9.72
C ARG A 140 7.36 -4.56 -9.93
N LEU A 141 7.57 -3.45 -9.23
CA LEU A 141 6.71 -2.29 -9.37
C LEU A 141 6.82 -1.68 -10.78
N ALA A 142 8.03 -1.61 -11.34
CA ALA A 142 8.25 -1.15 -12.71
C ALA A 142 7.61 -2.09 -13.76
N GLU A 143 7.69 -3.41 -13.55
CA GLU A 143 7.02 -4.43 -14.38
C GLU A 143 5.50 -4.22 -14.40
N ILE A 144 4.89 -4.05 -13.23
CA ILE A 144 3.43 -3.82 -13.09
C ILE A 144 3.02 -2.49 -13.77
N LEU A 145 3.77 -1.41 -13.52
CA LEU A 145 3.51 -0.10 -14.15
C LEU A 145 3.65 -0.14 -15.67
N GLY A 146 4.62 -0.91 -16.19
CA GLY A 146 4.82 -1.10 -17.63
C GLY A 146 3.66 -1.86 -18.29
N ALA A 147 3.19 -2.94 -17.66
CA ALA A 147 2.05 -3.72 -18.16
C ALA A 147 0.75 -2.91 -18.21
N ALA A 148 0.58 -1.95 -17.28
CA ALA A 148 -0.61 -1.12 -17.19
C ALA A 148 -0.72 -0.07 -18.30
N LYS A 149 0.41 0.37 -18.89
CA LYS A 149 0.46 1.32 -20.02
C LYS A 149 -0.06 0.72 -21.33
N GLY A 150 0.09 -0.59 -21.53
CA GLY A 150 -0.32 -1.27 -22.78
C GLY A 150 -1.82 -1.51 -22.94
N LYS A 151 -2.66 -1.19 -21.94
CA LYS A 151 -4.12 -1.39 -22.01
C LYS A 151 -4.90 -0.14 -22.47
N GLY A 152 -4.23 0.99 -22.71
CA GLY A 152 -4.85 2.28 -23.06
C GLY A 152 -4.86 2.65 -24.54
N GLU A 153 -4.20 1.90 -25.42
CA GLU A 153 -4.16 2.16 -26.87
C GLU A 153 -5.12 1.26 -27.65
N VAL A 154 -6.38 1.19 -27.25
CA VAL A 154 -7.47 0.73 -28.15
C VAL A 154 -8.72 1.54 -27.84
N SER A 155 -8.88 2.66 -28.54
CA SER A 155 -10.16 3.34 -28.76
C SER A 155 -10.09 4.08 -30.08
#